data_AF-A0A0B3A3Y3-F1
#
_entry.id   AF-A0A0B3A3Y3-F1
#
_cell.length_a   1.000
_cell.length_b   1.000
_cell.length_c   1.000
_cell.angle_alpha   90.00
_cell.angle_beta   90.00
_cell.angle_gamma   90.00
#
_symmetry.space_group_name_H-M   'P 1'
#
loop_
_entity.id
_entity.type
_entity.pdbx_description
1 polymer ?
#
loop_
_entity_poly.entity_id
_entity_poly.type
_entity_poly.pdbx_seq_one_letter_code
_entity_poly.pdbx_strand_id
1 'polypeptide(L)'
;MRKGYPHQLITKKIKETDVEIIGVEHNFEFFEAYKSFYEKKINSSDAIILEQPFNCEFWETDFFSQLGKIAYKKNIPIYQTDPINGIAQVDAVIPLSTILGVGLLKESLTSKKEITRRNFLKRVALFSVGTSITYESFVPNAIINGGSYPFPNVFSYGQTDWRNVKIAKGLEKVLKKEKINELKLFHGADHTNPINFYLDHQTIREIKEFIYNPLDLVGKSKVRKYIPSNNPSDLKNHNQSWKLVEEF
;
A
#
# COMPACT_ATOMS: atom_id res chain seq x y z
N MET A 1 17.81 -4.29 -17.29
CA MET A 1 18.18 -3.12 -16.46
C MET A 1 18.68 -2.00 -17.36
N ARG A 2 18.17 -0.77 -17.24
CA ARG A 2 18.81 0.40 -17.86
C ARG A 2 20.07 0.71 -17.04
N LYS A 3 21.20 1.04 -17.69
CA LYS A 3 22.44 1.40 -16.99
C LYS A 3 22.16 2.53 -15.99
N GLY A 4 22.41 2.29 -14.69
CA GLY A 4 22.49 3.33 -13.66
C GLY A 4 21.48 3.25 -12.51
N TYR A 5 20.23 2.85 -12.74
CA TYR A 5 19.22 2.77 -11.66
C TYR A 5 19.27 1.41 -10.93
N PRO A 6 19.35 1.38 -9.59
CA PRO A 6 19.70 0.16 -8.87
C PRO A 6 18.48 -0.70 -8.51
N HIS A 7 17.27 -0.14 -8.54
CA HIS A 7 16.06 -0.86 -8.18
C HIS A 7 15.22 -1.28 -9.39
N GLN A 8 14.28 -2.17 -9.09
CA GLN A 8 13.35 -2.67 -10.06
C GLN A 8 12.36 -1.59 -10.50
N LEU A 9 12.01 -1.69 -11.78
CA LEU A 9 11.07 -0.82 -12.46
C LEU A 9 10.17 -1.72 -13.29
N ILE A 10 8.88 -1.70 -13.00
CA ILE A 10 7.89 -2.50 -13.72
C ILE A 10 7.02 -1.53 -14.51
N THR A 11 6.96 -1.72 -15.83
CA THR A 11 6.04 -0.98 -16.71
C THR A 11 4.92 -1.92 -17.13
N LYS A 12 3.69 -1.43 -17.02
CA LYS A 12 2.50 -2.21 -17.32
C LYS A 12 1.42 -1.34 -17.92
N LYS A 13 0.67 -1.90 -18.86
CA LYS A 13 -0.54 -1.27 -19.37
C LYS A 13 -1.75 -1.78 -18.60
N ILE A 14 -2.46 -0.91 -17.91
CA ILE A 14 -3.70 -1.22 -17.20
C ILE A 14 -4.83 -0.47 -17.90
N LYS A 15 -5.64 -1.22 -18.66
CA LYS A 15 -6.62 -0.66 -19.61
C LYS A 15 -5.91 0.24 -20.65
N GLU A 16 -6.23 1.53 -20.66
CA GLU A 16 -5.64 2.52 -21.57
C GLU A 16 -4.48 3.29 -20.94
N THR A 17 -4.20 3.08 -19.65
CA THR A 17 -3.17 3.79 -18.90
C THR A 17 -1.85 3.03 -18.88
N ASP A 18 -0.76 3.73 -19.18
CA ASP A 18 0.60 3.27 -19.00
C ASP A 18 1.05 3.56 -17.56
N VAL A 19 1.25 2.48 -16.81
CA VAL A 19 1.58 2.50 -15.38
C VAL A 19 3.03 2.08 -15.18
N GLU A 20 3.76 2.82 -14.36
CA GLU A 20 5.12 2.47 -13.97
C GLU A 20 5.24 2.40 -12.45
N ILE A 21 5.69 1.25 -11.97
CA ILE A 21 5.89 0.91 -10.56
C ILE A 21 7.40 1.03 -10.30
N ILE A 22 7.80 2.03 -9.52
CA ILE A 22 9.20 2.43 -9.32
C ILE A 22 9.56 2.23 -7.86
N GLY A 23 10.43 1.25 -7.60
CA GLY A 23 11.00 1.00 -6.28
C GLY A 23 12.10 2.00 -5.94
N VAL A 24 12.10 2.56 -4.73
CA VAL A 24 13.04 3.59 -4.27
C VAL A 24 13.59 3.27 -2.87
N GLU A 25 14.71 3.90 -2.50
CA GLU A 25 15.13 4.03 -1.09
C GLU A 25 14.64 5.36 -0.52
N HIS A 26 14.16 5.35 0.72
CA HIS A 26 13.55 6.53 1.37
C HIS A 26 14.58 7.45 2.05
N ASN A 27 15.72 7.71 1.40
CA ASN A 27 16.75 8.62 1.92
C ASN A 27 17.13 9.71 0.91
N PHE A 28 17.66 10.84 1.40
CA PHE A 28 17.93 12.02 0.57
C PHE A 28 19.08 11.80 -0.42
N GLU A 29 20.11 11.05 0.00
CA GLU A 29 21.27 10.72 -0.84
C GLU A 29 20.85 9.96 -2.09
N PHE A 30 19.93 9.01 -1.94
CA PHE A 30 19.33 8.28 -3.04
C PHE A 30 18.49 9.18 -3.95
N PHE A 31 17.75 10.12 -3.38
CA PHE A 31 17.05 11.14 -4.17
C PHE A 31 18.03 11.94 -5.04
N GLU A 32 19.08 12.51 -4.45
CA GLU A 32 20.03 13.36 -5.16
C GLU A 32 20.81 12.57 -6.23
N ALA A 33 21.23 11.34 -5.95
CA ALA A 33 21.90 10.47 -6.91
C ALA A 33 21.06 10.21 -8.18
N TYR A 34 19.72 10.20 -8.05
CA TYR A 34 18.79 9.87 -9.14
C TYR A 34 17.80 10.98 -9.46
N LYS A 35 18.09 12.22 -9.05
CA LYS A 35 17.19 13.37 -9.19
C LYS A 35 16.71 13.61 -10.62
N SER A 36 17.62 13.63 -11.58
CA SER A 36 17.28 13.83 -12.99
C SER A 36 16.40 12.69 -13.54
N PHE A 37 16.54 11.48 -13.00
CA PHE A 37 15.64 10.37 -13.33
C PHE A 37 14.23 10.64 -12.79
N TYR A 38 14.08 11.03 -11.53
CA TYR A 38 12.78 11.37 -10.94
C TYR A 38 12.11 12.55 -11.62
N GLU A 39 12.86 13.62 -11.91
CA GLU A 39 12.36 14.77 -12.64
C GLU A 39 11.81 14.36 -14.01
N LYS A 40 12.55 13.55 -14.78
CA LYS A 40 12.10 13.04 -16.07
C LYS A 40 10.81 12.23 -15.93
N LYS A 41 10.72 11.35 -14.94
CA LYS A 41 9.56 10.48 -14.73
C LYS A 41 8.31 11.24 -14.32
N ILE A 42 8.44 12.18 -13.40
CA ILE A 42 7.33 13.00 -12.93
C ILE A 42 6.88 13.94 -14.06
N ASN A 43 7.81 14.61 -14.75
CA ASN A 43 7.46 15.55 -15.82
C ASN A 43 6.72 14.91 -17.01
N SER A 44 6.83 13.60 -17.19
CA SER A 44 6.14 12.85 -18.25
C SER A 44 4.88 12.14 -17.77
N SER A 45 4.37 12.47 -16.58
CA SER A 45 3.20 11.81 -15.98
C SER A 45 2.04 12.77 -15.84
N ASP A 46 0.81 12.26 -15.97
CA ASP A 46 -0.40 13.03 -15.69
C ASP A 46 -0.69 13.10 -14.18
N ALA A 47 -0.22 12.08 -13.45
CA ALA A 47 -0.37 11.94 -12.01
C ALA A 47 0.73 11.03 -11.44
N ILE A 48 0.98 11.15 -10.14
CA ILE A 48 1.84 10.22 -9.41
C ILE A 48 1.15 9.67 -8.16
N ILE A 49 1.52 8.45 -7.77
CA ILE A 49 1.17 7.87 -6.48
C ILE A 49 2.44 7.82 -5.63
N LEU A 50 2.37 8.35 -4.42
CA LEU A 50 3.42 8.21 -3.42
C LEU A 50 2.93 7.25 -2.33
N GLU A 51 3.81 6.34 -1.94
CA GLU A 51 3.67 5.62 -0.68
C GLU A 51 3.51 6.61 0.48
N GLN A 52 2.60 6.35 1.41
CA GLN A 52 2.54 7.13 2.65
C GLN A 52 3.70 6.73 3.60
N PRO A 53 4.56 7.67 4.02
CA PRO A 53 5.54 7.37 5.05
C PRO A 53 4.90 7.04 6.40
N PHE A 54 5.58 6.27 7.24
CA PHE A 54 5.02 5.81 8.50
C PHE A 54 4.72 6.98 9.44
N ASN A 55 3.45 7.11 9.86
CA ASN A 55 2.93 8.13 10.78
C ASN A 55 3.24 9.60 10.39
N CYS A 56 3.46 9.87 9.11
CA CYS A 56 3.62 11.23 8.61
C CYS A 56 3.15 11.37 7.17
N GLU A 57 2.98 12.60 6.73
CA GLU A 57 2.60 12.95 5.38
C GLU A 57 3.84 12.98 4.47
N PHE A 58 3.64 12.81 3.16
CA PHE A 58 4.76 12.68 2.23
C PHE A 58 5.68 13.92 2.21
N TRP A 59 5.13 15.11 2.48
CA TRP A 59 5.88 16.37 2.54
C TRP A 59 6.70 16.55 3.82
N GLU A 60 6.58 15.65 4.80
CA GLU A 60 7.32 15.67 6.06
C GLU A 60 8.60 14.80 6.01
N THR A 61 8.84 14.11 4.90
CA THR A 61 10.01 13.22 4.74
C THR A 61 11.01 13.76 3.72
N ASP A 62 12.29 13.48 3.93
CA ASP A 62 13.35 14.00 3.07
C ASP A 62 13.23 13.51 1.62
N PHE A 63 12.92 12.24 1.39
CA PHE A 63 12.80 11.70 0.03
C PHE A 63 11.50 12.15 -0.66
N PHE A 64 10.34 11.85 -0.07
CA PHE A 64 9.06 12.07 -0.74
C PHE A 64 8.69 13.56 -0.84
N SER A 65 9.16 14.42 0.07
CA SER A 65 8.95 15.86 -0.06
C SER A 65 9.61 16.41 -1.32
N GLN A 66 10.73 15.84 -1.77
CA GLN A 66 11.41 16.29 -2.99
C GLN A 66 10.67 15.86 -4.25
N LEU A 67 10.12 14.64 -4.26
CA LEU A 67 9.19 14.22 -5.33
C LEU A 67 7.96 15.14 -5.37
N GLY A 68 7.43 15.50 -4.20
CA GLY A 68 6.40 16.51 -4.04
C GLY A 68 6.79 17.86 -4.64
N LYS A 69 8.01 18.36 -4.41
CA LYS A 69 8.54 19.60 -5.01
C LYS A 69 8.56 19.58 -6.52
N ILE A 70 8.93 18.45 -7.12
CA ILE A 70 8.93 18.30 -8.57
C ILE A 70 7.49 18.35 -9.10
N ALA A 71 6.59 17.54 -8.53
CA ALA A 71 5.19 17.48 -8.94
C ALA A 71 4.47 18.83 -8.80
N TYR A 72 4.69 19.53 -7.67
CA TYR A 72 4.12 20.84 -7.40
C TYR A 72 4.49 21.87 -8.47
N LYS A 73 5.78 21.95 -8.83
CA LYS A 73 6.27 22.88 -9.87
C LYS A 73 5.64 22.65 -11.25
N LYS A 74 5.11 21.44 -11.49
CA LYS A 74 4.48 21.03 -12.75
C LYS A 74 2.96 20.95 -12.67
N ASN A 75 2.36 21.33 -11.55
CA ASN A 75 0.94 21.21 -11.31
C ASN A 75 0.42 19.76 -11.45
N ILE A 76 1.24 18.77 -11.05
CA ILE A 76 0.89 17.34 -11.14
C ILE A 76 0.23 16.89 -9.84
N PRO A 77 -0.96 16.26 -9.90
CA PRO A 77 -1.64 15.73 -8.71
C PRO A 77 -0.88 14.53 -8.12
N ILE A 78 -0.96 14.42 -6.79
CA ILE A 78 -0.40 13.31 -6.02
C ILE A 78 -1.53 12.52 -5.40
N TYR A 79 -1.45 11.20 -5.50
CA TYR A 79 -2.32 10.28 -4.80
C TYR A 79 -1.55 9.53 -3.71
N GLN A 80 -2.22 9.20 -2.62
CA GLN A 80 -1.76 8.22 -1.64
C GLN A 80 -2.82 7.13 -1.50
N THR A 81 -2.41 5.88 -1.71
CA THR A 81 -3.33 4.73 -1.79
C THR A 81 -3.24 3.80 -0.59
N ASP A 82 -2.26 4.00 0.28
CA ASP A 82 -2.02 3.21 1.48
C ASP A 82 -1.96 4.07 2.75
N PRO A 83 -2.96 4.91 3.08
CA PRO A 83 -2.78 5.81 4.19
C PRO A 83 -2.63 5.07 5.53
N ILE A 84 -1.56 5.43 6.27
CA ILE A 84 -1.08 4.76 7.49
C ILE A 84 -1.32 5.59 8.76
N ASN A 85 -1.86 6.80 8.66
CA ASN A 85 -2.11 7.64 9.85
C ASN A 85 -3.03 6.92 10.85
N GLY A 86 -2.47 6.45 11.96
CA GLY A 86 -3.19 5.76 13.04
C GLY A 86 -2.85 4.26 13.24
N ILE A 87 -1.86 3.74 12.52
CA ILE A 87 -1.45 2.31 12.57
C ILE A 87 -0.80 1.86 13.88
N ALA A 88 -0.63 2.74 14.89
CA ALA A 88 -0.43 2.30 16.28
C ALA A 88 -1.48 1.26 16.75
N GLN A 89 -2.60 1.15 16.03
CA GLN A 89 -3.61 0.12 16.23
C GLN A 89 -3.32 -1.22 15.56
N VAL A 90 -2.51 -1.34 14.50
CA VAL A 90 -2.26 -2.65 13.84
C VAL A 90 -1.46 -3.57 14.74
N ASP A 91 -0.44 -3.06 15.45
CA ASP A 91 0.33 -3.84 16.43
C ASP A 91 -0.51 -4.29 17.64
N ALA A 92 -1.61 -3.60 17.96
CA ALA A 92 -2.55 -3.97 19.01
C ALA A 92 -3.71 -4.84 18.50
N VAL A 93 -4.14 -4.61 17.26
CA VAL A 93 -5.23 -5.34 16.60
C VAL A 93 -4.75 -6.71 16.17
N ILE A 94 -3.48 -6.92 15.81
CA ILE A 94 -2.91 -8.23 15.51
C ILE A 94 -3.06 -9.19 16.71
N PRO A 95 -2.57 -8.88 17.94
CA PRO A 95 -2.80 -9.72 19.12
C PRO A 95 -4.28 -9.90 19.45
N LEU A 96 -5.09 -8.84 19.37
CA LEU A 96 -6.52 -8.92 19.70
C LEU A 96 -7.30 -9.78 18.70
N SER A 97 -7.01 -9.65 17.41
CA SER A 97 -7.60 -10.47 16.35
C SER A 97 -7.09 -11.91 16.39
N THR A 98 -5.86 -12.17 16.84
CA THR A 98 -5.38 -13.52 17.16
C THR A 98 -6.17 -14.12 18.32
N ILE A 99 -6.33 -13.39 19.42
CA ILE A 99 -7.06 -13.85 20.60
C ILE A 99 -8.53 -14.14 20.24
N LEU A 100 -9.17 -13.24 19.49
CA LEU A 100 -10.54 -13.41 19.02
C LEU A 100 -10.65 -14.58 18.01
N GLY A 101 -9.72 -14.67 17.06
CA GLY A 101 -9.69 -15.75 16.07
C GLY A 101 -9.49 -17.12 16.72
N VAL A 102 -8.52 -17.27 17.63
CA VAL A 102 -8.24 -18.50 18.39
C VAL A 102 -9.39 -18.84 19.34
N GLY A 103 -9.97 -17.85 20.03
CA GLY A 103 -11.13 -18.02 20.91
C GLY A 103 -12.35 -18.53 20.17
N LEU A 104 -12.67 -17.95 19.02
CA LEU A 104 -13.79 -18.35 18.17
C LEU A 104 -13.54 -19.70 17.46
N LEU A 105 -12.29 -20.04 17.14
CA LEU A 105 -11.92 -21.37 16.64
C LEU A 105 -12.14 -22.46 17.69
N LYS A 106 -11.72 -22.20 18.93
CA LYS A 106 -11.97 -23.09 20.06
C LYS A 106 -13.47 -23.30 20.29
N GLU A 107 -14.26 -22.23 20.22
CA GLU A 107 -15.72 -22.29 20.33
C GLU A 107 -16.38 -23.05 19.16
N SER A 108 -15.88 -22.85 17.93
CA SER A 108 -16.29 -23.60 16.73
C SER A 108 -16.01 -25.10 16.83
N LEU A 109 -14.82 -25.48 17.32
CA LEU A 109 -14.40 -26.89 17.45
C LEU A 109 -15.11 -27.63 18.59
N THR A 110 -15.49 -26.90 19.64
CA THR A 110 -16.21 -27.47 20.80
C THR A 110 -17.74 -27.52 20.60
N SER A 111 -18.25 -26.80 19.60
CA SER A 111 -19.67 -26.73 19.26
C SER A 111 -20.15 -27.96 18.46
N LYS A 112 -20.84 -28.90 19.12
CA LYS A 112 -21.48 -30.09 18.51
C LYS A 112 -22.75 -29.81 17.69
N LYS A 113 -23.09 -28.55 17.39
CA LYS A 113 -24.31 -28.21 16.64
C LYS A 113 -24.10 -28.40 15.13
N GLU A 114 -25.11 -28.93 14.44
CA GLU A 114 -25.12 -29.05 12.97
C GLU A 114 -24.68 -27.75 12.30
N ILE A 115 -23.65 -27.85 11.47
CA ILE A 115 -23.05 -26.70 10.81
C ILE A 115 -23.81 -26.45 9.52
N THR A 116 -24.73 -25.47 9.55
CA THR A 116 -25.37 -24.97 8.32
C THR A 116 -24.32 -24.36 7.39
N ARG A 117 -24.56 -24.38 6.07
CA ARG A 117 -23.66 -23.75 5.06
C ARG A 117 -23.30 -22.30 5.38
N ARG A 118 -24.25 -21.52 5.93
CA ARG A 118 -24.02 -20.14 6.38
C ARG A 118 -23.05 -20.09 7.56
N ASN A 119 -23.18 -20.99 8.53
CA ASN A 119 -22.28 -21.09 9.67
C ASN A 119 -20.90 -21.64 9.27
N PHE A 120 -20.83 -22.53 8.28
CA PHE A 120 -19.59 -22.99 7.69
C PHE A 120 -18.83 -21.84 7.00
N LEU A 121 -19.50 -21.05 6.15
CA LEU A 121 -18.87 -19.90 5.50
C LEU A 121 -18.42 -18.82 6.50
N LYS A 122 -19.21 -18.58 7.56
CA LYS A 122 -18.78 -17.73 8.68
C LYS A 122 -17.55 -18.31 9.37
N ARG A 123 -17.51 -19.61 9.64
CA ARG A 123 -16.37 -20.30 10.25
C ARG A 123 -15.14 -20.28 9.36
N VAL A 124 -15.26 -20.43 8.04
CA VAL A 124 -14.14 -20.31 7.09
C VAL A 124 -13.61 -18.89 7.03
N ALA A 125 -14.48 -17.89 6.95
CA ALA A 125 -14.09 -16.47 7.01
C ALA A 125 -13.38 -16.14 8.33
N LEU A 126 -13.88 -16.65 9.46
CA LEU A 126 -13.29 -16.48 10.78
C LEU A 126 -11.98 -17.26 10.95
N PHE A 127 -11.89 -18.47 10.38
CA PHE A 127 -10.67 -19.29 10.34
C PHE A 127 -9.59 -18.60 9.52
N SER A 128 -9.92 -18.09 8.34
CA SER A 128 -8.98 -17.34 7.50
C SER A 128 -8.47 -16.05 8.16
N VAL A 129 -9.23 -15.45 9.08
CA VAL A 129 -8.79 -14.34 9.91
C VAL A 129 -7.98 -14.84 11.13
N GLY A 130 -8.33 -15.96 11.76
CA GLY A 130 -7.61 -16.47 12.94
C GLY A 130 -6.28 -17.21 12.65
N THR A 131 -6.17 -17.90 11.51
CA THR A 131 -4.93 -18.61 11.12
C THR A 131 -3.92 -17.73 10.40
N SER A 132 -4.36 -16.63 9.77
CA SER A 132 -3.46 -15.67 9.12
C SER A 132 -2.59 -14.91 10.12
N ILE A 133 -3.03 -14.79 11.39
CA ILE A 133 -2.32 -14.01 12.41
C ILE A 133 -1.36 -14.88 13.25
N THR A 134 -1.56 -16.20 13.28
CA THR A 134 -0.67 -17.13 14.00
C THR A 134 0.56 -17.54 13.20
N TYR A 135 0.59 -17.35 11.86
CA TYR A 135 1.70 -17.79 11.02
C TYR A 135 2.92 -16.86 11.06
N GLU A 136 2.74 -15.55 11.23
CA GLU A 136 3.87 -14.63 11.53
C GLU A 136 4.51 -14.93 12.89
N SER A 137 3.74 -15.47 13.85
CA SER A 137 4.25 -15.81 15.18
C SER A 137 5.01 -17.15 15.24
N PHE A 138 4.89 -18.02 14.23
CA PHE A 138 5.42 -19.39 14.29
C PHE A 138 6.26 -19.85 13.10
N VAL A 139 6.42 -19.04 12.04
CA VAL A 139 7.33 -19.40 10.95
C VAL A 139 8.57 -18.50 10.95
N PRO A 140 9.71 -18.98 11.47
CA PRO A 140 10.99 -18.30 11.39
C PRO A 140 11.55 -18.38 9.96
N ASN A 141 10.88 -17.75 9.00
CA ASN A 141 11.41 -17.61 7.63
C ASN A 141 12.30 -16.37 7.45
N ALA A 142 12.48 -15.56 8.51
CA ALA A 142 13.43 -14.45 8.52
C ALA A 142 14.88 -14.87 8.80
N ILE A 143 15.16 -16.14 9.15
CA ILE A 143 16.50 -16.57 9.60
C ILE A 143 17.26 -17.41 8.55
N ILE A 144 16.61 -18.01 7.55
CA ILE A 144 17.28 -19.00 6.70
C ILE A 144 17.83 -18.45 5.37
N ASN A 145 17.28 -17.37 4.81
CA ASN A 145 17.76 -16.83 3.52
C ASN A 145 17.86 -15.30 3.56
N GLY A 146 18.97 -14.77 4.10
CA GLY A 146 19.23 -13.34 4.16
C GLY A 146 18.77 -12.59 2.89
N GLY A 147 17.80 -11.68 3.07
CA GLY A 147 17.32 -10.78 2.03
C GLY A 147 16.34 -11.40 1.04
N SER A 148 15.04 -11.25 1.30
CA SER A 148 13.92 -11.12 0.35
C SER A 148 12.62 -11.50 1.08
N TYR A 149 11.67 -10.56 1.18
CA TYR A 149 10.35 -10.82 1.75
C TYR A 149 9.70 -12.08 1.16
N PRO A 150 8.96 -12.88 1.95
CA PRO A 150 8.32 -14.09 1.44
C PRO A 150 7.42 -13.74 0.24
N PHE A 151 7.52 -14.54 -0.82
CA PHE A 151 6.78 -14.35 -2.06
C PHE A 151 5.29 -14.13 -1.76
N PRO A 152 4.62 -13.11 -2.37
CA PRO A 152 3.22 -12.83 -2.10
C PRO A 152 2.38 -14.08 -2.35
N ASN A 153 1.66 -14.54 -1.35
CA ASN A 153 0.77 -15.68 -1.48
C ASN A 153 -0.44 -15.52 -0.54
N VAL A 154 -1.45 -16.38 -0.71
CA VAL A 154 -2.69 -16.29 0.09
C VAL A 154 -2.43 -16.37 1.60
N PHE A 155 -1.32 -16.97 2.02
CA PHE A 155 -0.96 -17.20 3.42
C PHE A 155 0.05 -16.20 4.01
N SER A 156 0.74 -15.38 3.19
CA SER A 156 1.63 -14.32 3.69
C SER A 156 0.85 -13.15 4.28
N TYR A 157 1.00 -12.83 5.55
CA TYR A 157 0.27 -11.76 6.22
C TYR A 157 1.24 -10.80 6.90
N GLY A 158 0.83 -9.55 7.11
CA GLY A 158 1.63 -8.55 7.82
C GLY A 158 1.37 -7.13 7.32
N GLN A 159 1.91 -6.13 8.03
CA GLN A 159 1.71 -4.72 7.66
C GLN A 159 2.17 -4.44 6.22
N THR A 160 3.35 -4.92 5.83
CA THR A 160 3.88 -4.74 4.47
C THR A 160 2.97 -5.37 3.41
N ASP A 161 2.45 -6.57 3.68
CA ASP A 161 1.52 -7.26 2.77
C ASP A 161 0.19 -6.50 2.63
N TRP A 162 -0.37 -6.04 3.76
CA TRP A 162 -1.54 -5.16 3.78
C TRP A 162 -1.33 -3.91 2.91
N ARG A 163 -0.19 -3.22 3.07
CA ARG A 163 0.16 -2.05 2.25
C ARG A 163 0.19 -2.37 0.77
N ASN A 164 0.83 -3.47 0.38
CA ASN A 164 0.91 -3.89 -1.02
C ASN A 164 -0.48 -4.12 -1.63
N VAL A 165 -1.38 -4.77 -0.88
CA VAL A 165 -2.79 -4.96 -1.27
C VAL A 165 -3.51 -3.62 -1.41
N LYS A 166 -3.30 -2.69 -0.47
CA LYS A 166 -3.90 -1.35 -0.51
C LYS A 166 -3.42 -0.51 -1.66
N ILE A 167 -2.11 -0.51 -1.94
CA ILE A 167 -1.54 0.21 -3.08
C ILE A 167 -2.14 -0.33 -4.38
N ALA A 168 -2.15 -1.65 -4.57
CA ALA A 168 -2.70 -2.28 -5.76
C ALA A 168 -4.19 -1.96 -5.95
N LYS A 169 -5.01 -2.02 -4.88
CA LYS A 169 -6.43 -1.68 -4.96
C LYS A 169 -6.69 -0.19 -5.15
N GLY A 170 -5.95 0.65 -4.45
CA GLY A 170 -6.07 2.10 -4.57
C GLY A 170 -5.70 2.58 -5.97
N LEU A 171 -4.70 1.97 -6.61
CA LEU A 171 -4.37 2.20 -8.01
C LEU A 171 -5.59 1.95 -8.92
N GLU A 172 -6.29 0.81 -8.77
CA GLU A 172 -7.51 0.55 -9.55
C GLU A 172 -8.62 1.57 -9.31
N LYS A 173 -8.79 2.01 -8.06
CA LYS A 173 -9.76 3.06 -7.72
C LYS A 173 -9.43 4.38 -8.42
N VAL A 174 -8.15 4.79 -8.42
CA VAL A 174 -7.67 5.99 -9.11
C VAL A 174 -7.97 5.87 -10.61
N LEU A 175 -7.57 4.77 -11.24
CA LEU A 175 -7.77 4.55 -12.69
C LEU A 175 -9.24 4.40 -13.10
N LYS A 176 -10.13 4.01 -12.18
CA LYS A 176 -11.58 3.98 -12.45
C LYS A 176 -12.19 5.38 -12.44
N LYS A 177 -11.62 6.28 -11.64
CA LYS A 177 -12.19 7.60 -11.36
C LYS A 177 -11.62 8.70 -12.24
N GLU A 178 -10.37 8.57 -12.60
CA GLU A 178 -9.59 9.61 -13.26
C GLU A 178 -9.22 9.16 -14.67
N LYS A 179 -9.23 10.10 -15.62
CA LYS A 179 -8.73 9.84 -16.97
C LYS A 179 -7.23 10.16 -17.00
N ILE A 180 -6.41 9.13 -16.79
CA ILE A 180 -4.94 9.21 -16.74
C ILE A 180 -4.37 8.34 -17.86
N ASN A 181 -3.46 8.90 -18.67
CA ASN A 181 -2.74 8.15 -19.69
C ASN A 181 -1.40 7.63 -19.14
N GLU A 182 -0.70 8.44 -18.35
CA GLU A 182 0.61 8.10 -17.78
C GLU A 182 0.62 8.27 -16.26
N LEU A 183 0.79 7.16 -15.53
CA LEU A 183 0.80 7.11 -14.07
C LEU A 183 2.09 6.50 -13.52
N LYS A 184 2.73 7.18 -12.58
CA LYS A 184 3.95 6.69 -11.91
C LYS A 184 3.71 6.46 -10.44
N LEU A 185 4.11 5.30 -9.93
CA LEU A 185 4.02 4.95 -8.52
C LEU A 185 5.43 4.90 -7.94
N PHE A 186 5.66 5.61 -6.84
CA PHE A 186 6.92 5.61 -6.11
C PHE A 186 6.71 5.03 -4.72
N HIS A 187 7.41 3.95 -4.40
CA HIS A 187 7.34 3.26 -3.12
C HIS A 187 8.68 2.59 -2.81
N GLY A 188 8.88 2.13 -1.58
CA GLY A 188 10.05 1.36 -1.16
C GLY A 188 10.31 0.19 -2.12
N ALA A 189 11.58 -0.08 -2.41
CA ALA A 189 11.97 -1.11 -3.39
C ALA A 189 11.29 -2.46 -3.16
N ASP A 190 11.11 -2.86 -1.90
CA ASP A 190 10.49 -4.12 -1.48
C ASP A 190 9.00 -4.24 -1.83
N HIS A 191 8.31 -3.13 -2.08
CA HIS A 191 6.90 -3.13 -2.46
C HIS A 191 6.68 -3.44 -3.96
N THR A 192 7.73 -3.30 -4.80
CA THR A 192 7.62 -3.35 -6.27
C THR A 192 6.99 -4.65 -6.80
N ASN A 193 7.59 -5.80 -6.44
CA ASN A 193 7.10 -7.10 -6.91
C ASN A 193 5.75 -7.48 -6.29
N PRO A 194 5.53 -7.32 -4.97
CA PRO A 194 4.23 -7.60 -4.38
C PRO A 194 3.07 -6.78 -4.97
N ILE A 195 3.27 -5.48 -5.21
CA ILE A 195 2.23 -4.67 -5.86
C ILE A 195 1.92 -5.23 -7.24
N ASN A 196 2.95 -5.49 -8.06
CA ASN A 196 2.72 -6.05 -9.39
C ASN A 196 2.01 -7.42 -9.34
N PHE A 197 2.42 -8.29 -8.42
CA PHE A 197 1.76 -9.56 -8.19
C PHE A 197 0.27 -9.38 -7.91
N TYR A 198 -0.08 -8.50 -6.96
CA TYR A 198 -1.48 -8.25 -6.62
C TYR A 198 -2.26 -7.64 -7.76
N LEU A 199 -1.64 -6.84 -8.63
CA LEU A 199 -2.25 -6.33 -9.86
C LEU A 199 -2.54 -7.44 -10.88
N ASP A 200 -1.69 -8.46 -10.97
CA ASP A 200 -1.88 -9.63 -11.84
C ASP A 200 -2.88 -10.66 -11.27
N HIS A 201 -3.11 -10.67 -9.95
CA HIS A 201 -3.89 -11.71 -9.27
C HIS A 201 -5.07 -11.11 -8.49
N GLN A 202 -6.06 -10.59 -9.21
CA GLN A 202 -7.24 -9.93 -8.63
C GLN A 202 -7.95 -10.79 -7.57
N THR A 203 -8.18 -12.08 -7.84
CA THR A 203 -8.84 -12.97 -6.88
C THR A 203 -8.09 -13.07 -5.56
N ILE A 204 -6.75 -13.18 -5.61
CA ILE A 204 -5.93 -13.25 -4.39
C ILE A 204 -6.00 -11.91 -3.65
N ARG A 205 -5.89 -10.79 -4.37
CA ARG A 205 -6.00 -9.44 -3.80
C ARG A 205 -7.36 -9.24 -3.10
N GLU A 206 -8.46 -9.66 -3.72
CA GLU A 206 -9.81 -9.57 -3.13
C GLU A 206 -9.97 -10.42 -1.86
N ILE A 207 -9.39 -11.63 -1.84
CA ILE A 207 -9.35 -12.47 -0.64
C ILE A 207 -8.56 -11.76 0.47
N LYS A 208 -7.40 -11.18 0.15
CA LYS A 208 -6.59 -10.43 1.12
C LYS A 208 -7.32 -9.21 1.64
N GLU A 209 -7.95 -8.41 0.77
CA GLU A 209 -8.77 -7.27 1.16
C GLU A 209 -9.85 -7.68 2.15
N PHE A 210 -10.55 -8.80 1.90
CA PHE A 210 -11.57 -9.30 2.81
C PHE A 210 -11.01 -9.63 4.19
N ILE A 211 -9.87 -10.33 4.24
CA ILE A 211 -9.24 -10.69 5.52
C ILE A 211 -8.70 -9.44 6.24
N TYR A 212 -8.21 -8.44 5.50
CA TYR A 212 -7.73 -7.17 6.06
C TYR A 212 -8.83 -6.16 6.39
N ASN A 213 -10.08 -6.44 6.03
CA ASN A 213 -11.21 -5.53 6.23
C ASN A 213 -11.36 -5.02 7.69
N PRO A 214 -11.09 -5.81 8.75
CA PRO A 214 -11.09 -5.28 10.11
C PRO A 214 -10.10 -4.12 10.34
N LEU A 215 -8.94 -4.14 9.67
CA LEU A 215 -7.97 -3.04 9.71
C LEU A 215 -8.50 -1.79 9.00
N ASP A 216 -9.33 -1.96 7.97
CA ASP A 216 -9.95 -0.83 7.25
C ASP A 216 -11.07 -0.15 8.04
N LEU A 217 -11.70 -0.87 8.97
CA LEU A 217 -12.74 -0.31 9.84
C LEU A 217 -12.15 0.64 10.90
N VAL A 218 -10.89 0.44 11.27
CA VAL A 218 -10.19 1.22 12.30
C VAL A 218 -9.18 2.21 11.70
N GLY A 219 -8.62 1.87 10.53
CA GLY A 219 -7.67 2.69 9.79
C GLY A 219 -8.34 3.63 8.77
N LYS A 220 -7.72 4.78 8.52
CA LYS A 220 -8.10 5.68 7.42
C LYS A 220 -7.61 5.09 6.08
N SER A 221 -8.30 4.12 5.52
CA SER A 221 -7.89 3.37 4.31
C SER A 221 -8.31 4.02 2.97
N LYS A 222 -8.83 5.25 2.99
CA LYS A 222 -9.29 5.94 1.78
C LYS A 222 -8.13 6.48 0.95
N VAL A 223 -8.21 6.33 -0.37
CA VAL A 223 -7.32 6.98 -1.31
C VAL A 223 -7.45 8.48 -1.16
N ARG A 224 -6.33 9.18 -1.01
CA ARG A 224 -6.27 10.65 -0.89
C ARG A 224 -5.74 11.27 -2.16
N LYS A 225 -6.37 12.36 -2.61
CA LYS A 225 -5.92 13.17 -3.76
C LYS A 225 -5.46 14.54 -3.29
N TYR A 226 -4.22 14.87 -3.59
CA TYR A 226 -3.61 16.17 -3.30
C TYR A 226 -3.34 16.93 -4.60
N ILE A 227 -3.69 18.22 -4.62
CA ILE A 227 -3.34 19.13 -5.71
C ILE A 227 -2.51 20.31 -5.17
N PRO A 228 -1.61 20.89 -5.99
CA PRO A 228 -0.94 22.13 -5.64
C PRO A 228 -1.94 23.26 -5.36
N SER A 229 -1.62 24.07 -4.36
CA SER A 229 -2.44 25.21 -3.95
C SER A 229 -1.60 26.43 -3.62
N ASN A 230 -2.16 27.60 -3.95
CA ASN A 230 -1.61 28.90 -3.57
C ASN A 230 -2.33 29.50 -2.34
N ASN A 231 -3.32 28.80 -1.79
CA ASN A 231 -4.11 29.30 -0.67
C ASN A 231 -3.32 29.20 0.65
N PRO A 232 -3.13 30.32 1.38
CA PRO A 232 -2.43 30.32 2.65
C PRO A 232 -3.00 29.41 3.75
N SER A 233 -4.28 29.02 3.66
CA SER A 233 -4.94 28.13 4.63
C SER A 233 -4.76 26.64 4.34
N ASP A 234 -4.20 26.27 3.20
CA ASP A 234 -4.01 24.86 2.82
C ASP A 234 -2.76 24.27 3.50
N LEU A 235 -2.56 22.94 3.41
CA LEU A 235 -1.51 22.23 4.13
C LEU A 235 -0.14 22.72 3.67
N LYS A 236 0.57 23.45 4.54
CA LYS A 236 1.85 24.08 4.23
C LYS A 236 3.02 23.31 4.80
N ASN A 237 3.99 22.97 3.97
CA ASN A 237 5.33 22.63 4.42
C ASN A 237 6.36 23.00 3.34
N HIS A 238 7.56 23.44 3.75
CA HIS A 238 8.71 23.71 2.88
C HIS A 238 8.41 24.51 1.58
N ASN A 239 7.71 25.64 1.69
CA ASN A 239 7.31 26.53 0.57
C ASN A 239 6.35 25.90 -0.46
N GLN A 240 5.59 24.89 -0.05
CA GLN A 240 4.53 24.28 -0.87
C GLN A 240 3.23 24.28 -0.08
N SER A 241 2.10 24.50 -0.75
CA SER A 241 0.79 24.27 -0.13
C SER A 241 0.04 23.19 -0.91
N TRP A 242 -0.36 22.12 -0.22
CA TRP A 242 -1.13 21.04 -0.82
C TRP A 242 -2.56 21.11 -0.33
N LYS A 243 -3.51 20.95 -1.25
CA LYS A 243 -4.93 20.82 -0.93
C LYS A 243 -5.34 19.37 -1.06
N LEU A 244 -5.76 18.75 0.04
CA LEU A 244 -6.51 17.50 0.00
C LEU A 244 -7.90 17.82 -0.57
N VAL A 245 -8.14 17.39 -1.81
CA VAL A 245 -9.41 17.66 -2.51
C VAL A 245 -10.39 16.50 -2.43
N GLU A 246 -9.91 15.30 -2.09
CA GLU A 246 -10.78 14.13 -2.06
C GLU A 246 -10.24 12.95 -1.23
N GLU A 247 -11.16 12.18 -0.64
CA GLU A 247 -10.91 10.88 0.00
C GLU A 247 -11.94 9.82 -0.47
N PHE A 248 -11.51 8.68 -1.04
CA PHE A 248 -12.40 7.64 -1.58
C PHE A 248 -11.88 6.17 -1.59
#